data_AF-A0A7C0W3V9-F1
#
_entry.id   AF-A0A7C0W3V9-F1
#
_cell.length_a   1.000
_cell.length_b   1.000
_cell.length_c   1.000
_cell.angle_alpha   90.00
_cell.angle_beta   90.00
_cell.angle_gamma   90.00
#
_symmetry.space_group_name_H-M   'P 1'
#
loop_
_entity.id
_entity.type
_entity.pdbx_description
1 polymer ?
#
loop_
_entity_poly.entity_id
_entity_poly.type
_entity_poly.pdbx_seq_one_letter_code
_entity_poly.pdbx_strand_id
1 'polypeptide(L)'
;MWQVIDLQAIRSRVQGRLRRSAAHAGVVEKRRKVQASKPVFRGTRVPVEAVRRYLKAGKTTQEILDAFPSLTEDDIQATEVSSSSVA
;
A
#
# COMPACT_ATOMS: atom_id res chain seq x y z
N MET A 1 18.52 31.00 10.09
CA MET A 1 19.37 29.89 9.62
C MET A 1 18.47 28.72 9.31
N TRP A 2 18.38 28.29 8.04
CA TRP A 2 17.58 27.12 7.68
C TRP A 2 18.44 25.87 7.83
N GLN A 3 17.99 24.92 8.63
CA GLN A 3 18.58 23.59 8.63
C GLN A 3 17.96 22.78 7.50
N VAL A 4 18.81 22.30 6.59
CA VAL A 4 18.44 21.37 5.53
C VAL A 4 18.38 19.98 6.13
N ILE A 5 17.20 19.35 6.05
CA ILE A 5 17.00 17.97 6.47
C ILE A 5 17.30 17.05 5.28
N ASP A 6 18.25 16.13 5.46
CA ASP A 6 18.53 15.09 4.48
C ASP A 6 17.40 14.04 4.47
N LEU A 7 16.54 14.13 3.45
CA LEU A 7 15.41 13.23 3.26
C LEU A 7 15.86 11.80 2.91
N GLN A 8 17.04 11.60 2.33
CA GLN A 8 17.53 10.26 2.00
C GLN A 8 17.87 9.48 3.26
N ALA A 9 18.60 10.09 4.20
CA ALA A 9 18.94 9.48 5.48
C ALA A 9 17.69 9.14 6.33
N ILE A 10 16.67 10.00 6.29
CA ILE A 10 15.40 9.75 6.98
C ILE A 10 14.66 8.58 6.34
N ARG A 11 14.58 8.54 5.01
CA ARG A 11 13.83 7.51 4.28
C ARG A 11 14.34 6.10 4.60
N SER A 12 15.65 5.87 4.62
CA SER A 12 16.23 4.55 4.94
C SER A 12 15.92 4.09 6.37
N ARG A 13 15.97 5.00 7.36
CA ARG A 13 15.63 4.68 8.75
C ARG A 13 14.14 4.37 8.94
N VAL A 14 13.29 5.11 8.25
CA VAL A 14 11.84 4.93 8.30
C VAL A 14 11.46 3.61 7.63
N GLN A 15 12.01 3.30 6.45
CA GLN A 15 11.72 2.06 5.73
C GLN A 15 12.05 0.79 6.55
N GLY A 16 13.18 0.77 7.27
CA GLY A 16 13.53 -0.36 8.14
C GLY A 16 12.57 -0.58 9.32
N ARG A 17 11.94 0.49 9.82
CA ARG A 17 10.96 0.44 10.92
C ARG A 17 9.52 0.21 10.47
N LEU A 18 9.19 0.50 9.21
CA LEU A 18 7.85 0.35 8.64
C LEU A 18 7.50 -1.10 8.27
N ARG A 19 8.23 -2.09 8.78
CA ARG A 19 7.95 -3.50 8.48
C ARG A 19 6.55 -3.88 8.94
N ARG A 20 5.65 -4.00 7.97
CA ARG A 20 4.32 -4.56 8.12
C ARG A 20 4.46 -6.03 8.54
N SER A 21 3.57 -6.50 9.41
CA SER A 21 3.51 -7.92 9.75
C SER A 21 3.21 -8.75 8.49
N ALA A 22 3.97 -9.81 8.26
CA ALA A 22 3.76 -10.73 7.14
C ALA A 22 2.34 -11.32 7.14
N ALA A 23 1.73 -11.50 8.31
CA ALA A 23 0.34 -11.96 8.46
C ALA A 23 -0.72 -10.97 7.95
N HIS A 24 -0.33 -9.79 7.48
CA HIS A 24 -1.24 -8.80 6.89
C HIS A 24 -1.11 -8.71 5.38
N ALA A 25 -0.07 -9.28 4.77
CA ALA A 25 0.11 -9.32 3.33
C ALA A 25 -1.09 -9.99 2.64
N GLY A 26 -1.59 -9.41 1.56
CA GLY A 26 -2.72 -9.94 0.79
C GLY A 26 -4.09 -9.80 1.48
N VAL A 27 -4.16 -9.22 2.68
CA VAL A 27 -5.42 -9.07 3.42
C VAL A 27 -6.01 -7.69 3.14
N VAL A 28 -7.21 -7.68 2.55
CA VAL A 28 -8.02 -6.46 2.38
C VAL A 28 -9.02 -6.34 3.52
N GLU A 29 -9.14 -5.15 4.10
CA GLU A 29 -10.13 -4.86 5.13
C GLU A 29 -10.88 -3.55 4.86
N LYS A 30 -12.10 -3.46 5.37
CA LYS A 30 -12.93 -2.25 5.33
C LYS A 30 -13.24 -1.84 6.76
N ARG A 31 -12.68 -0.72 7.23
CA ARG A 31 -12.88 -0.20 8.59
C ARG A 31 -13.54 1.17 8.56
N ARG A 32 -14.52 1.39 9.44
CA ARG A 32 -15.05 2.74 9.69
C ARG A 32 -13.91 3.63 10.21
N LYS A 33 -13.92 4.92 9.84
CA LYS A 33 -12.91 5.93 10.21
C LYS A 33 -11.50 5.73 9.61
N VAL A 34 -11.32 4.78 8.68
CA VAL A 34 -10.07 4.58 7.94
C VAL A 34 -10.32 4.82 6.46
N GLN A 35 -9.57 5.73 5.82
CA GLN A 35 -9.66 6.05 4.38
C GLN A 35 -11.10 6.14 3.84
N ALA A 36 -11.95 6.95 4.48
CA ALA A 36 -13.37 7.11 4.13
C ALA A 36 -14.18 5.79 4.05
N SER A 37 -13.78 4.77 4.83
CA SER A 37 -14.34 3.41 4.79
C SER A 37 -14.19 2.71 3.44
N LYS A 38 -13.21 3.12 2.62
CA LYS A 38 -12.82 2.38 1.42
C LYS A 38 -12.10 1.08 1.81
N PRO A 39 -12.14 0.04 0.95
CA PRO A 39 -11.29 -1.13 1.11
C PRO A 39 -9.80 -0.74 1.06
N VAL A 40 -9.04 -1.15 2.06
CA VAL A 40 -7.59 -0.88 2.19
C VAL A 40 -6.82 -2.16 2.47
N PHE A 41 -5.55 -2.18 2.12
CA PHE A 41 -4.66 -3.28 2.53
C PHE A 41 -4.38 -3.18 4.03
N ARG A 42 -4.60 -4.28 4.76
CA ARG A 42 -4.55 -4.33 6.22
C ARG A 42 -3.19 -3.88 6.75
N GLY A 43 -3.19 -2.95 7.71
CA GLY A 43 -1.93 -2.40 8.23
C GLY A 43 -1.29 -1.34 7.33
N THR A 44 -1.99 -0.91 6.28
CA THR A 44 -1.65 0.26 5.48
C THR A 44 -2.82 1.24 5.44
N ARG A 45 -2.58 2.42 4.87
CA ARG A 45 -3.63 3.35 4.46
C ARG A 45 -3.75 3.41 2.94
N VAL A 46 -3.28 2.39 2.23
CA VAL A 46 -3.32 2.33 0.77
C VAL A 46 -4.66 1.71 0.34
N PRO A 47 -5.49 2.44 -0.43
CA PRO A 47 -6.73 1.89 -0.95
C PRO A 47 -6.46 0.87 -2.06
N VAL A 48 -7.27 -0.19 -2.11
CA VAL A 48 -7.22 -1.19 -3.19
C VAL A 48 -7.45 -0.55 -4.56
N GLU A 49 -8.35 0.44 -4.62
CA GLU A 49 -8.64 1.23 -5.82
C GLU A 49 -7.39 1.95 -6.37
N ALA A 50 -6.49 2.40 -5.49
CA ALA A 50 -5.27 3.08 -5.92
C ALA A 50 -4.38 2.11 -6.71
N VAL A 51 -4.10 0.92 -6.16
CA VAL A 51 -3.30 -0.11 -6.84
C VAL A 51 -3.96 -0.54 -8.14
N ARG A 52 -5.29 -0.73 -8.16
CA ARG A 52 -6.03 -1.03 -9.39
C ARG A 52 -5.86 0.06 -10.45
N ARG A 53 -5.81 1.33 -10.07
CA ARG A 53 -5.57 2.44 -11.02
C ARG A 53 -4.17 2.38 -11.62
N TYR A 54 -3.15 2.02 -10.85
CA TYR A 54 -1.79 1.82 -11.37
C TYR A 54 -1.75 0.65 -12.35
N LEU A 55 -2.35 -0.48 -12.00
CA LEU A 55 -2.46 -1.64 -12.91
C LEU A 55 -3.17 -1.27 -14.21
N LYS A 56 -4.30 -0.55 -14.13
CA LYS A 56 -5.03 -0.04 -15.32
C LYS A 56 -4.22 0.95 -16.15
N ALA A 57 -3.29 1.68 -15.54
CA ALA A 57 -2.37 2.57 -16.24
C ALA A 57 -1.17 1.83 -16.88
N GLY A 58 -1.16 0.49 -16.85
CA GLY A 58 -0.10 -0.33 -17.42
C GLY A 58 1.18 -0.39 -16.59
N LYS A 59 1.11 -0.02 -15.30
CA LYS A 59 2.27 -0.08 -14.41
C LYS A 59 2.58 -1.50 -13.99
N THR A 60 3.86 -1.81 -13.93
CA THR A 60 4.36 -3.11 -13.49
C THR A 60 4.24 -3.26 -11.97
N THR A 61 4.19 -4.51 -11.50
CA THR A 61 4.22 -4.85 -10.07
C THR A 61 5.37 -4.15 -9.35
N GLN A 62 6.57 -4.14 -9.95
CA GLN A 62 7.75 -3.51 -9.34
C GLN A 62 7.58 -2.00 -9.19
N GLU A 63 7.10 -1.30 -10.21
CA GLU A 63 6.83 0.15 -10.12
C GLU A 63 5.81 0.48 -9.03
N ILE A 64 4.82 -0.40 -8.82
CA ILE A 64 3.82 -0.24 -7.75
C ILE A 64 4.46 -0.44 -6.38
N LEU A 65 5.32 -1.45 -6.21
CA LEU A 65 6.03 -1.69 -4.95
C LEU A 65 7.03 -0.57 -4.63
N ASP A 66 7.67 0.00 -5.64
CA ASP A 66 8.56 1.16 -5.49
C ASP A 66 7.80 2.41 -5.04
N ALA A 67 6.58 2.61 -5.58
CA ALA A 67 5.68 3.68 -5.18
C ALA A 67 5.05 3.46 -3.79
N PHE A 68 4.80 2.20 -3.43
CA PHE A 68 4.19 1.80 -2.15
C PHE A 68 5.03 0.75 -1.42
N PRO A 69 6.13 1.15 -0.75
CA PRO A 69 7.07 0.21 -0.14
C PRO A 69 6.50 -0.63 1.03
N SER A 70 5.28 -0.32 1.49
CA SER A 70 4.57 -1.07 2.53
C SER A 70 3.70 -2.20 1.97
N LEU A 71 3.57 -2.30 0.64
CA LEU A 71 2.85 -3.36 -0.02
C LEU A 71 3.78 -4.54 -0.35
N THR A 72 3.17 -5.70 -0.53
CA THR A 72 3.82 -6.91 -1.03
C THR A 72 3.16 -7.37 -2.33
N GLU A 73 3.79 -8.32 -3.01
CA GLU A 73 3.21 -8.93 -4.21
C GLU A 73 1.84 -9.58 -3.91
N ASP A 74 1.67 -10.19 -2.73
CA ASP A 74 0.40 -10.75 -2.28
C ASP A 74 -0.73 -9.71 -2.23
N ASP A 75 -0.42 -8.46 -1.85
CA ASP A 75 -1.41 -7.37 -1.88
C ASP A 75 -1.84 -7.04 -3.32
N ILE A 76 -0.90 -7.09 -4.27
CA ILE A 76 -1.19 -6.85 -5.68
C ILE A 76 -2.11 -7.95 -6.21
N GLN A 77 -1.84 -9.22 -5.89
CA GLN A 77 -2.71 -10.34 -6.24
C GLN A 77 -4.11 -10.25 -5.59
N ALA A 78 -4.18 -9.83 -4.32
CA ALA A 78 -5.45 -9.64 -3.61
C ALA A 78 -6.36 -8.56 -4.23
N THR A 79 -5.83 -7.69 -5.10
CA THR A 79 -6.59 -6.67 -5.83
C THR A 79 -7.61 -7.29 -6.80
N GLU A 80 -7.36 -8.50 -7.31
CA GLU A 80 -8.25 -9.21 -8.21
C GLU A 80 -9.41 -9.88 -7.45
N VAL A 81 -9.10 -10.50 -6.30
CA VAL A 81 -10.08 -11.25 -5.49
C VAL A 81 -11.19 -10.37 -4.91
N SER A 82 -10.85 -9.13 -4.52
CA SER A 82 -11.85 -8.18 -3.98
C SER A 82 -12.86 -7.69 -5.04
N SER A 83 -12.71 -8.02 -6.32
CA SER A 83 -13.67 -7.67 -7.37
C SER A 83 -15.02 -8.39 -7.25
N SER A 84 -15.06 -9.54 -6.56
CA SER A 84 -16.23 -10.44 -6.60
C SER A 84 -17.19 -10.32 -5.42
N SER A 85 -17.08 -9.28 -4.59
CA SER A 85 -18.01 -9.07 -3.47
C SER A 85 -18.39 -7.60 -3.32
N VAL A 86 -19.14 -7.11 -4.29
CA VAL A 86 -20.08 -6.01 -4.08
C VAL A 86 -21.38 -6.45 -4.74
N ALA A 87 -22.41 -6.62 -3.91
CA ALA A 87 -23.79 -6.90 -4.29
C ALA A 87 -24.32 -5.93 -5.35
#